data_AF-A0A0C2ZRT5-F1
#
_entry.id   AF-A0A0C2ZRT5-F1
#
_cell.length_a   1.000
_cell.length_b   1.000
_cell.length_c   1.000
_cell.angle_alpha   90.00
_cell.angle_beta   90.00
_cell.angle_gamma   90.00
#
_symmetry.space_group_name_H-M   'P 1'
#
loop_
_entity.id
_entity.type
_entity.pdbx_description
1 polymer ?
#
loop_
_entity_poly.entity_id
_entity_poly.type
_entity_poly.pdbx_seq_one_letter_code
_entity_poly.pdbx_strand_id
1 'polypeptide(L)'
;MTSCPLQKKHLRNVFSSPNRDQLKEALQSGGACEFDVRKVFWQNIIQVDFYPIPVCNLDELIHTKMAFDIKTAELFSGNIRLDCSVNAIVGVGAFKTAHIGSVPNHDIVLKWPYINDAPDGPACPPFTQFTLKDESNILYHEANVLYWAKALLKMT
;
A
#
# COMPACT_ATOMS: atom_id res chain seq x y z
N MET A 1 -1.02 -64.45 17.20
CA MET A 1 -0.11 -63.94 18.25
C MET A 1 1.29 -63.97 17.63
N THR A 2 2.03 -62.90 17.38
CA THR A 2 2.02 -61.50 17.86
C THR A 2 2.66 -60.65 16.76
N SER A 3 1.98 -59.59 16.30
CA SER A 3 2.55 -58.60 15.40
C SER A 3 3.46 -57.64 16.18
N CYS A 4 4.72 -57.54 15.80
CA CYS A 4 5.64 -56.54 16.36
C CYS A 4 5.18 -55.13 15.94
N PRO A 5 5.08 -54.16 16.87
CA PRO A 5 4.72 -52.79 16.52
C PRO A 5 5.92 -52.08 15.89
N LEU A 6 5.68 -51.41 14.75
CA LEU A 6 6.61 -50.46 14.14
C LEU A 6 6.92 -49.34 15.15
N GLN A 7 8.14 -49.30 15.67
CA GLN A 7 8.60 -48.17 16.47
C GLN A 7 8.82 -46.96 15.55
N LYS A 8 7.97 -45.94 15.71
CA LYS A 8 8.20 -44.60 15.15
C LYS A 8 9.51 -44.06 15.70
N LYS A 9 10.53 -43.93 14.85
CA LYS A 9 11.77 -43.21 15.19
C LYS A 9 11.42 -41.76 15.47
N HIS A 10 11.38 -41.40 16.74
CA HIS A 10 11.29 -40.03 17.19
C HIS A 10 12.61 -39.34 16.82
N LEU A 11 12.65 -38.66 15.68
CA LEU A 11 13.72 -37.72 15.34
C LEU A 11 13.64 -36.61 16.38
N ARG A 12 14.44 -36.74 17.45
CA ARG A 12 14.79 -35.61 18.30
C ARG A 12 15.45 -34.60 17.38
N ASN A 13 14.75 -33.52 17.05
CA ASN A 13 15.41 -32.32 16.59
C ASN A 13 16.31 -31.86 17.73
N VAL A 14 17.59 -32.19 17.62
CA VAL A 14 18.63 -31.69 18.52
C VAL A 14 18.75 -30.20 18.18
N PHE A 15 18.09 -29.36 18.96
CA PHE A 15 18.36 -27.93 18.95
C PHE A 15 19.75 -27.74 19.57
N SER A 16 20.79 -27.72 18.73
CA SER A 16 22.11 -27.25 19.13
C SER A 16 22.05 -25.75 19.38
N SER A 17 22.54 -25.30 20.54
CA SER A 17 22.64 -23.87 20.81
C SER A 17 23.46 -23.19 19.70
N PRO A 18 23.08 -21.99 19.24
CA PRO A 18 23.86 -21.26 18.25
C PRO A 18 25.32 -21.20 18.69
N ASN A 19 26.24 -21.48 17.78
CA ASN A 19 27.67 -21.41 18.08
C ASN A 19 28.00 -19.98 18.53
N ARG A 20 28.53 -19.85 19.75
CA ARG A 20 28.87 -18.57 20.37
C ARG A 20 29.81 -17.73 19.49
N ASP A 21 30.74 -18.38 18.80
CA ASP A 21 31.69 -17.69 17.94
C ASP A 21 31.00 -17.18 16.67
N GLN A 22 30.08 -17.95 16.09
CA GLN A 22 29.25 -17.50 14.97
C GLN A 22 28.30 -16.38 15.35
N LEU A 23 27.71 -16.44 16.56
CA LEU A 23 26.86 -15.36 17.07
C LEU A 23 27.67 -14.09 17.31
N LYS A 24 28.87 -14.22 17.91
CA LYS A 24 29.78 -13.10 18.13
C LYS A 24 30.24 -12.50 16.81
N GLU A 25 30.59 -13.34 15.83
CA GLU A 25 30.96 -12.91 14.48
C GLU A 25 29.80 -12.19 13.79
N ALA A 26 28.57 -12.71 13.85
CA ALA A 26 27.39 -12.07 13.27
C ALA A 26 27.05 -10.72 13.94
N LEU A 27 27.26 -10.60 15.26
CA LEU A 27 27.09 -9.35 16.01
C LEU A 27 28.22 -8.35 15.72
N GLN A 28 29.45 -8.84 15.50
CA GLN A 28 30.62 -8.01 15.18
C GLN A 28 30.65 -7.57 13.72
N SER A 29 30.18 -8.42 12.81
CA SER A 29 29.87 -8.05 11.42
C SER A 29 28.65 -7.13 11.33
N GLY A 30 28.04 -6.82 12.50
CA GLY A 30 27.03 -5.81 12.77
C GLY A 30 26.40 -5.30 11.50
N GLY A 31 25.43 -6.09 10.99
CA GLY A 31 24.93 -6.05 9.62
C GLY A 31 25.00 -4.67 9.00
N ALA A 32 26.15 -4.36 8.39
CA ALA A 32 26.35 -3.16 7.61
C ALA A 32 25.66 -3.41 6.26
N CYS A 33 24.34 -3.55 6.31
CA CYS A 33 23.56 -3.22 5.15
C CYS A 33 23.81 -1.73 4.94
N GLU A 34 24.37 -1.39 3.78
CA GLU A 34 24.63 -0.03 3.33
C GLU A 34 23.27 0.68 3.16
N PHE A 35 22.67 1.05 4.30
CA PHE A 35 21.48 1.86 4.32
C PHE A 35 21.92 3.29 4.04
N ASP A 36 21.55 3.78 2.87
CA ASP A 36 21.57 5.21 2.62
C ASP A 36 20.61 5.87 3.61
N VAL A 37 21.17 6.36 4.71
CA VAL A 37 20.40 6.98 5.80
C VAL A 37 19.56 8.13 5.26
N ARG A 38 19.99 8.80 4.17
CA ARG A 38 19.18 9.84 3.52
C ARG A 38 17.90 9.26 2.94
N LYS A 39 17.94 8.10 2.28
CA LYS A 39 16.72 7.43 1.79
C LYS A 39 15.76 7.08 2.91
N VAL A 40 16.27 6.70 4.08
CA VAL A 40 15.43 6.42 5.25
C VAL A 40 14.77 7.69 5.79
N PHE A 41 15.47 8.83 5.80
CA PHE A 41 14.91 10.11 6.24
C PHE A 41 13.77 10.63 5.34
N TRP A 42 13.74 10.24 4.06
CA TRP A 42 12.69 10.66 3.13
C TRP A 42 11.51 9.68 3.06
N GLN A 43 11.55 8.58 3.81
CA GLN A 43 10.44 7.63 3.89
C GLN A 43 9.53 7.97 5.08
N ASN A 44 8.29 8.36 4.78
CA ASN A 44 7.25 8.54 5.78
C ASN A 44 6.36 7.31 5.84
N ILE A 45 6.10 6.81 7.04
CA ILE A 45 5.07 5.80 7.26
C ILE A 45 3.76 6.55 7.52
N ILE A 46 2.83 6.43 6.60
CA ILE A 46 1.48 6.96 6.76
C ILE A 46 0.54 5.82 7.14
N GLN A 47 -0.24 6.02 8.19
CA GLN A 47 -1.36 5.15 8.49
C GLN A 47 -2.54 5.57 7.61
N VAL A 48 -3.13 4.61 6.92
CA VAL A 48 -4.25 4.85 6.01
C VAL A 48 -5.36 3.86 6.25
N ASP A 49 -6.56 4.36 6.07
CA ASP A 49 -7.79 3.60 5.97
C ASP A 49 -8.14 3.49 4.47
N PHE A 50 -8.26 2.26 3.97
CA PHE A 50 -8.57 2.00 2.57
C PHE A 50 -9.86 1.20 2.42
N TYR A 51 -10.65 1.59 1.41
CA TYR A 51 -11.91 0.96 1.05
C TYR A 51 -11.77 0.39 -0.36
N PRO A 52 -11.66 -0.94 -0.51
CA PRO A 52 -11.52 -1.54 -1.84
C PRO A 52 -12.81 -1.32 -2.63
N ILE A 53 -12.64 -0.89 -3.88
CA ILE A 53 -13.74 -0.80 -4.83
C ILE A 53 -14.14 -2.24 -5.20
N PRO A 54 -15.38 -2.67 -4.90
CA PRO A 54 -15.82 -4.02 -5.16
C PRO A 54 -15.88 -4.31 -6.65
N VAL A 55 -15.96 -5.59 -6.98
CA VAL A 55 -16.05 -6.05 -8.36
C VAL A 55 -17.46 -6.60 -8.57
N CYS A 56 -18.29 -5.85 -9.29
CA CYS A 56 -19.65 -6.26 -9.62
C CYS A 56 -19.80 -6.48 -11.13
N ASN A 57 -20.69 -7.39 -11.51
CA ASN A 57 -21.11 -7.54 -12.90
C ASN A 57 -21.97 -6.33 -13.30
N LEU A 58 -21.85 -5.87 -14.55
CA LEU A 58 -22.64 -4.78 -15.07
C LEU A 58 -24.15 -5.06 -14.98
N ASP A 59 -24.60 -6.30 -15.25
CA ASP A 59 -26.03 -6.63 -15.19
C ASP A 59 -26.62 -6.36 -13.79
N GLU A 60 -25.89 -6.77 -12.75
CA GLU A 60 -26.24 -6.54 -11.36
C GLU A 60 -26.21 -5.04 -11.03
N LEU A 61 -25.17 -4.33 -11.51
CA LEU A 61 -25.00 -2.89 -11.30
C LEU A 61 -26.15 -2.07 -11.91
N ILE A 62 -26.58 -2.40 -13.13
CA ILE A 62 -27.68 -1.73 -13.83
C ILE A 62 -29.00 -2.03 -13.15
N HIS A 63 -29.25 -3.30 -12.79
CA HIS A 63 -30.51 -3.72 -12.20
C HIS A 63 -30.73 -3.10 -10.81
N THR A 64 -29.67 -3.08 -10.00
CA THR A 64 -29.71 -2.53 -8.63
C THR A 64 -29.52 -1.02 -8.59
N LYS A 65 -29.06 -0.40 -9.70
CA LYS A 65 -28.61 1.00 -9.75
C LYS A 65 -27.60 1.32 -8.66
N MET A 66 -26.72 0.37 -8.35
CA MET A 66 -25.77 0.49 -7.26
C MET A 66 -24.69 1.52 -7.55
N ALA A 67 -24.34 2.28 -6.51
CA ALA A 67 -23.15 3.10 -6.43
C ALA A 67 -22.24 2.53 -5.35
N PHE A 68 -20.94 2.72 -5.49
CA PHE A 68 -19.99 2.44 -4.42
C PHE A 68 -20.28 3.39 -3.25
N ASP A 69 -20.66 2.86 -2.10
CA ASP A 69 -20.91 3.62 -0.86
C ASP A 69 -19.86 3.28 0.21
N ILE A 70 -19.10 4.28 0.63
CA ILE A 70 -18.06 4.12 1.65
C ILE A 70 -18.63 3.70 3.02
N LYS A 71 -19.90 4.01 3.31
CA LYS A 71 -20.55 3.67 4.58
C LYS A 71 -20.83 2.18 4.72
N THR A 72 -20.98 1.48 3.59
CA THR A 72 -21.26 0.05 3.53
C THR A 72 -20.05 -0.75 3.05
N ALA A 73 -19.04 -0.08 2.50
CA ALA A 73 -17.79 -0.69 2.07
C ALA A 73 -16.99 -1.24 3.26
N GLU A 74 -16.31 -2.35 3.01
CA GLU A 74 -15.37 -2.92 3.97
C GLU A 74 -14.19 -1.96 4.16
N LEU A 75 -13.85 -1.68 5.42
CA LEU A 75 -12.72 -0.83 5.78
C LEU A 75 -11.53 -1.70 6.17
N PHE A 76 -10.37 -1.38 5.60
CA PHE A 76 -9.10 -1.95 5.99
C PHE A 76 -8.15 -0.85 6.43
N SER A 77 -7.50 -1.04 7.56
CA SER A 77 -6.46 -0.13 8.04
C SER A 77 -5.09 -0.74 7.77
N GLY A 78 -4.15 0.09 7.34
CA GLY A 78 -2.80 -0.33 7.04
C GLY A 78 -1.79 0.80 7.09
N ASN A 79 -0.54 0.45 6.87
CA ASN A 79 0.55 1.40 6.79
C ASN A 79 1.12 1.41 5.38
N ILE A 80 1.32 2.59 4.82
CA ILE A 80 2.02 2.78 3.56
C ILE A 80 3.34 3.48 3.87
N ARG A 81 4.42 2.95 3.31
CA ARG A 81 5.70 3.64 3.25
C ARG A 81 5.69 4.50 2.01
N LEU A 82 5.63 5.80 2.21
CA LEU A 82 5.65 6.78 1.14
C LEU A 82 7.06 7.34 1.02
N ASP A 83 7.59 7.37 -0.21
CA ASP A 83 8.79 8.13 -0.52
C ASP A 83 8.39 9.59 -0.76
N CYS A 84 8.85 10.48 0.12
CA CYS A 84 8.58 11.92 0.04
C CYS A 84 9.70 12.69 -0.67
N SER A 85 10.66 12.02 -1.30
CA SER A 85 11.68 12.68 -2.10
C SER A 85 11.07 13.28 -3.37
N VAL A 86 11.68 14.35 -3.89
CA VAL A 86 11.23 14.98 -5.16
C VAL A 86 11.25 13.99 -6.32
N ASN A 87 12.13 12.98 -6.26
CA ASN A 87 12.25 11.93 -7.26
C ASN A 87 11.14 10.87 -7.16
N ALA A 88 10.36 10.85 -6.08
CA ALA A 88 9.26 9.91 -5.88
C ALA A 88 7.96 10.32 -6.58
N ILE A 89 7.91 11.56 -7.10
CA ILE A 89 6.80 12.02 -7.94
C ILE A 89 6.89 11.33 -9.29
N VAL A 90 5.98 10.40 -9.54
CA VAL A 90 5.87 9.67 -10.82
C VAL A 90 5.21 10.53 -11.89
N GLY A 91 4.34 11.46 -11.47
CA GLY A 91 3.68 12.35 -12.40
C GLY A 91 2.87 13.44 -11.71
N VAL A 92 2.74 14.56 -12.42
CA VAL A 92 1.86 15.66 -12.04
C VAL A 92 0.86 15.83 -13.18
N GLY A 93 -0.40 15.50 -12.90
CA GLY A 93 -1.52 15.79 -13.79
C GLY A 93 -2.13 17.15 -13.45
N ALA A 94 -3.11 17.59 -14.23
CA ALA A 94 -3.76 18.89 -14.04
C ALA A 94 -4.43 19.08 -12.65
N PHE A 95 -4.80 17.98 -11.98
CA PHE A 95 -5.55 18.01 -10.72
C PHE A 95 -4.94 17.16 -9.60
N LYS A 96 -4.00 16.27 -9.94
CA LYS A 96 -3.47 15.26 -9.01
C LYS A 96 -1.99 15.05 -9.21
N THR A 97 -1.29 14.79 -8.11
CA THR A 97 0.07 14.27 -8.13
C THR A 97 0.02 12.75 -7.94
N ALA A 98 0.97 12.05 -8.52
CA ALA A 98 1.16 10.61 -8.36
C ALA A 98 2.52 10.37 -7.71
N HIS A 99 2.54 9.66 -6.58
CA HIS A 99 3.73 9.36 -5.80
C HIS A 99 3.93 7.85 -5.67
N ILE A 100 5.18 7.42 -5.61
CA ILE A 100 5.52 6.03 -5.29
C ILE A 100 5.37 5.80 -3.79
N GLY A 101 4.56 4.81 -3.44
CA GLY A 101 4.51 4.23 -2.12
C GLY A 101 4.81 2.75 -2.17
N SER A 102 4.94 2.13 -1.01
CA SER A 102 5.05 0.69 -0.87
C SER A 102 4.26 0.19 0.34
N VAL A 103 3.68 -0.98 0.17
CA VAL A 103 3.17 -1.85 1.23
C VAL A 103 4.06 -3.09 1.29
N PRO A 104 3.97 -3.94 2.33
CA PRO A 104 4.76 -5.17 2.36
C PRO A 104 4.63 -5.95 1.04
N ASN A 105 5.76 -6.13 0.36
CA ASN A 105 5.92 -6.88 -0.89
C ASN A 105 5.34 -6.25 -2.16
N HIS A 106 4.79 -5.04 -2.13
CA HIS A 106 4.21 -4.41 -3.31
C HIS A 106 4.48 -2.90 -3.38
N ASP A 107 4.90 -2.44 -4.55
CA ASP A 107 4.90 -1.02 -4.89
C ASP A 107 3.50 -0.58 -5.28
N ILE A 108 3.11 0.62 -4.84
CA ILE A 108 1.82 1.22 -5.13
C ILE A 108 2.01 2.65 -5.60
N VAL A 109 1.04 3.18 -6.34
CA VAL A 109 1.00 4.58 -6.72
C VAL A 109 -0.12 5.26 -5.95
N LEU A 110 0.26 6.25 -5.15
CA LEU A 110 -0.67 7.11 -4.43
C LEU A 110 -0.98 8.34 -5.28
N LYS A 111 -2.26 8.59 -5.51
CA LYS A 111 -2.71 9.80 -6.21
C LYS A 111 -3.36 10.75 -5.23
N TRP A 112 -2.89 11.98 -5.18
CA TRP A 112 -3.43 13.01 -4.30
C TRP A 112 -3.94 14.20 -5.08
N PRO A 113 -5.19 14.61 -4.85
CA PRO A 113 -5.69 15.88 -5.33
C PRO A 113 -4.96 17.01 -4.63
N TYR A 114 -4.67 18.06 -5.40
CA TYR A 114 -4.07 19.27 -4.87
C TYR A 114 -4.86 20.49 -5.33
N ILE A 115 -4.79 21.53 -4.52
CA ILE A 115 -5.36 22.82 -4.82
C ILE A 115 -4.31 23.64 -5.59
N ASN A 116 -4.66 24.06 -6.81
CA ASN A 116 -3.79 24.88 -7.63
C ASN A 116 -4.07 26.37 -7.40
N ASP A 117 -3.91 26.82 -6.15
CA ASP A 117 -4.15 28.23 -5.76
C ASP A 117 -2.88 29.09 -5.82
N ALA A 118 -1.78 28.55 -6.36
CA ALA A 118 -0.54 29.32 -6.46
C ALA A 118 -0.69 30.43 -7.53
N PRO A 119 -0.38 31.70 -7.20
CA PRO A 119 -0.24 32.74 -8.23
C PRO A 119 0.89 32.34 -9.18
N ASP A 120 0.78 32.73 -10.47
CA ASP A 120 1.68 32.40 -11.60
C ASP A 120 3.18 32.65 -11.33
N GLY A 121 3.78 31.80 -10.50
CA GLY A 121 5.18 31.83 -10.09
C GLY A 121 5.87 30.49 -10.40
N PRO A 122 7.20 30.45 -10.37
CA PRO A 122 7.96 29.25 -10.76
C PRO A 122 7.51 28.04 -9.93
N ALA A 123 7.00 27.03 -10.65
CA ALA A 123 6.43 25.81 -10.10
C ALA A 123 7.47 25.02 -9.29
N CYS A 124 7.51 25.26 -7.98
CA CYS A 124 8.22 24.43 -7.02
C CYS A 124 7.26 24.21 -5.84
N PRO A 125 6.91 22.97 -5.48
CA PRO A 125 5.83 22.74 -4.53
C PRO A 125 6.23 23.17 -3.11
N PRO A 126 5.26 23.68 -2.35
CA PRO A 126 4.35 22.77 -1.67
C PRO A 126 2.96 22.83 -2.33
N PHE A 127 2.53 21.71 -2.91
CA PHE A 127 1.14 21.58 -3.33
C PHE A 127 0.26 21.66 -2.08
N THR A 128 -0.65 22.62 -2.03
CA THR A 128 -1.64 22.70 -0.95
C THR A 128 -2.59 21.52 -1.09
N GLN A 129 -2.66 20.67 -0.08
CA GLN A 129 -3.55 19.53 -0.06
C GLN A 129 -4.97 19.98 0.31
N PHE A 130 -5.98 19.30 -0.23
CA PHE A 130 -7.36 19.48 0.22
C PHE A 130 -7.50 19.08 1.69
N THR A 131 -8.48 19.67 2.38
CA THR A 131 -8.89 19.10 3.66
C THR A 131 -9.51 17.73 3.43
N LEU A 132 -9.36 16.80 4.38
CA LEU A 132 -9.93 15.44 4.29
C LEU A 132 -11.41 15.46 3.90
N LYS A 133 -12.17 16.44 4.41
CA LYS A 133 -13.60 16.60 4.11
C LYS A 133 -13.85 16.93 2.64
N ASP A 134 -13.12 17.89 2.10
CA ASP A 134 -13.27 18.32 0.70
C ASP A 134 -12.75 17.25 -0.26
N GLU A 135 -11.64 16.60 0.11
CA GLU A 135 -11.05 15.49 -0.61
C GLU A 135 -12.00 14.29 -0.70
N SER A 136 -12.70 13.96 0.40
CA SER A 136 -13.56 12.78 0.46
C SER A 136 -14.67 12.76 -0.61
N ASN A 137 -15.26 13.92 -0.92
CA ASN A 137 -16.29 14.04 -1.95
C ASN A 137 -15.71 13.80 -3.35
N ILE A 138 -14.52 14.36 -3.63
CA ILE A 138 -13.82 14.19 -4.92
C ILE A 138 -13.43 12.72 -5.11
N LEU A 139 -12.86 12.11 -4.07
CA LEU A 139 -12.47 10.70 -4.09
C LEU A 139 -13.68 9.77 -4.28
N TYR A 140 -14.82 10.09 -3.67
CA TYR A 140 -16.04 9.30 -3.82
C TYR A 140 -16.57 9.29 -5.27
N HIS A 141 -16.54 10.45 -5.93
CA HIS A 141 -16.92 10.53 -7.34
C HIS A 141 -15.95 9.74 -8.23
N GLU A 142 -14.64 9.86 -8.02
CA GLU A 142 -13.65 9.09 -8.77
C GLU A 142 -13.80 7.58 -8.53
N ALA A 143 -13.98 7.15 -7.28
CA ALA A 143 -14.18 5.75 -6.93
C ALA A 143 -15.41 5.18 -7.65
N ASN A 144 -16.50 5.94 -7.72
CA ASN A 144 -17.68 5.54 -8.49
C ASN A 144 -17.40 5.48 -9.99
N VAL A 145 -16.74 6.47 -10.59
CA VAL A 145 -16.37 6.40 -12.02
C VAL A 145 -15.51 5.15 -12.30
N LEU A 146 -14.54 4.85 -11.45
CA LEU A 146 -13.70 3.66 -11.57
C LEU A 146 -14.50 2.36 -11.38
N TYR A 147 -15.44 2.34 -10.44
CA TYR A 147 -16.32 1.20 -10.19
C TYR A 147 -17.16 0.86 -11.44
N TRP A 148 -17.80 1.86 -12.03
CA TRP A 148 -18.57 1.72 -13.27
C TRP A 148 -17.67 1.34 -14.46
N ALA A 149 -16.51 1.99 -14.61
CA ALA A 149 -15.56 1.68 -15.68
C ALA A 149 -15.05 0.24 -15.61
N LYS A 150 -14.76 -0.27 -14.40
CA LYS A 150 -14.31 -1.65 -14.18
C LYS A 150 -15.39 -2.67 -14.53
N ALA A 151 -16.66 -2.38 -14.22
CA ALA A 151 -17.78 -3.23 -14.61
C ALA A 151 -17.95 -3.28 -16.13
N LEU A 152 -17.83 -2.14 -16.81
CA LEU A 152 -17.90 -2.04 -18.28
C LEU A 152 -16.77 -2.80 -18.98
N LEU A 153 -15.55 -2.71 -18.47
CA LEU A 153 -14.38 -3.39 -19.06
C LEU A 153 -14.53 -4.92 -19.05
N LYS A 154 -15.29 -5.49 -18.10
CA LYS A 154 -15.52 -6.93 -18.03
C LYS A 154 -16.47 -7.47 -19.10
N MET A 155 -17.12 -6.62 -19.88
CA MET A 155 -17.98 -7.03 -20.99
C MET A 155 -17.21 -7.33 -22.28
N THR A 156 -15.96 -6.89 -22.40
CA THR A 156 -15.10 -7.08 -23.59
C THR A 156 -14.18 -8.26 -23.40
#